data_AF-A0A101T0E6-F1
#
_entry.id   AF-A0A101T0E6-F1
#
_cell.length_a   1.000
_cell.length_b   1.000
_cell.length_c   1.000
_cell.angle_alpha   90.00
_cell.angle_beta   90.00
_cell.angle_gamma   90.00
#
_symmetry.space_group_name_H-M   'P 1'
#
loop_
_entity.id
_entity.type
_entity.pdbx_description
1 polymer ?
#
loop_
_entity_poly.entity_id
_entity_poly.type
_entity_poly.pdbx_seq_one_letter_code
_entity_poly.pdbx_strand_id
1 'polypeptide(L)'
;MPAVPPQPGPPAARPAPPAARRSAFAEGAERVRAAATTEPGRLRIIGAVLALLVVAFGSVTAWQTSERAAAADDVLHRSQPLSSGAAGIYRSLADANTTASSGFLAGGQETAASRDRYEEDIRTAAAGLVTAAANAEPGSSSEATIARLNRLLPEYKGLIERARTYNRQGYPVGGAYLRYANDKMQNKMLPAAEDLYTKENQRLDADYGHATPYPWAAIALGVLALAALGWAQHRTYRRTNRVLNHGLAAATVATTAALLWLVVGHTLARSGLDGSYDHGIRSMKVLHDARIASLKARGNENLSLVSRGAETITVGGQQYDTYYYHFDRNITALGKGLTQATRLADDRAGSGPVKAAEGNMAVWKQRHAAARAEDENGNYQQALDKVIGGKDATGACFDSVDRNLAHAIDHEQTEFRQTAGDGRDALTGLPVGAAVLAALAAAGALAGIGRRLSEYR
;
A
#
# COMPACT_ATOMS: atom_id res chain seq x y z
N MET A 1 5.10 -102.54 50.60
CA MET A 1 3.90 -101.79 50.22
C MET A 1 3.29 -101.21 51.50
N PRO A 2 2.83 -99.94 51.50
CA PRO A 2 1.50 -99.60 50.99
C PRO A 2 1.44 -98.34 50.12
N ALA A 3 0.29 -98.14 49.47
CA ALA A 3 -0.02 -97.20 48.40
C ALA A 3 -0.96 -96.05 48.85
N VAL A 4 -1.27 -95.17 47.87
CA VAL A 4 -2.33 -94.11 47.75
C VAL A 4 -1.84 -92.67 47.98
N PRO A 5 -2.31 -91.59 47.28
CA PRO A 5 -3.35 -91.42 46.22
C PRO A 5 -2.90 -90.70 44.91
N PRO A 6 -3.77 -90.58 43.88
CA PRO A 6 -3.49 -89.87 42.62
C PRO A 6 -3.80 -88.36 42.70
N GLN A 7 -3.07 -87.53 41.93
CA GLN A 7 -3.27 -86.08 41.87
C GLN A 7 -2.93 -85.48 40.48
N PRO A 8 -3.40 -84.25 40.15
CA PRO A 8 -4.30 -83.98 39.03
C PRO A 8 -3.60 -83.65 37.69
N GLY A 9 -4.33 -83.84 36.59
CA GLY A 9 -3.86 -83.49 35.25
C GLY A 9 -3.56 -81.99 35.07
N PRO A 10 -2.58 -81.63 34.23
CA PRO A 10 -2.08 -80.27 34.10
C PRO A 10 -3.09 -79.30 33.47
N PRO A 11 -3.11 -78.03 33.90
CA PRO A 11 -4.08 -77.03 33.44
C PRO A 11 -3.86 -76.65 31.98
N ALA A 12 -4.97 -76.38 31.26
CA ALA A 12 -4.99 -75.92 29.88
C ALA A 12 -4.18 -74.62 29.70
N ALA A 13 -3.35 -74.59 28.65
CA ALA A 13 -2.49 -73.48 28.31
C ALA A 13 -3.30 -72.20 28.03
N ARG A 14 -2.96 -71.11 28.73
CA ARG A 14 -3.52 -69.77 28.48
C ARG A 14 -3.11 -69.27 27.09
N PRO A 15 -4.00 -68.64 26.32
CA PRO A 15 -3.62 -68.02 25.05
C PRO A 15 -2.65 -66.86 25.29
N ALA A 16 -1.60 -66.80 24.47
CA ALA A 16 -0.58 -65.76 24.54
C ALA A 16 -1.20 -64.36 24.29
N PRO A 17 -0.74 -63.31 24.99
CA PRO A 17 -1.24 -61.96 24.77
C PRO A 17 -0.90 -61.49 23.35
N PRO A 18 -1.78 -60.71 22.68
CA PRO A 18 -1.49 -60.18 21.36
C PRO A 18 -0.29 -59.23 21.45
N ALA A 19 0.68 -59.41 20.53
CA ALA A 19 1.85 -58.55 20.44
C ALA A 19 1.41 -57.08 20.38
N ALA A 20 1.97 -56.24 21.25
CA ALA A 20 1.69 -54.81 21.28
C ALA A 20 1.95 -54.22 19.88
N ARG A 21 0.90 -53.72 19.23
CA ARG A 21 1.02 -53.04 17.93
C ARG A 21 1.89 -51.81 18.13
N ARG A 22 3.14 -51.89 17.64
CA ARG A 22 4.09 -50.77 17.66
C ARG A 22 3.53 -49.64 16.79
N SER A 23 3.79 -48.39 17.17
CA SER A 23 3.36 -47.25 16.35
C SER A 23 4.09 -47.28 15.00
N ALA A 24 3.40 -46.88 13.93
CA ALA A 24 3.97 -46.83 12.58
C ALA A 24 5.27 -45.99 12.51
N PHE A 25 5.43 -45.04 13.43
CA PHE A 25 6.62 -44.20 13.57
C PHE A 25 7.84 -45.00 14.08
N ALA A 26 7.65 -45.90 15.04
CA ALA A 26 8.72 -46.74 15.58
C ALA A 26 9.18 -47.79 14.55
N GLU A 27 8.25 -48.43 13.83
CA GLU A 27 8.59 -49.35 12.73
C GLU A 27 9.27 -48.63 11.55
N GLY A 28 8.83 -47.41 11.23
CA GLY A 28 9.48 -46.57 10.22
C GLY A 28 10.94 -46.24 10.58
N ALA A 29 11.20 -45.84 11.82
CA ALA A 29 12.56 -45.54 12.30
C ALA A 29 13.48 -46.76 12.28
N GLU A 30 12.96 -47.94 12.63
CA GLU A 30 13.73 -49.19 12.65
C GLU A 30 14.07 -49.68 11.22
N ARG A 31 13.14 -49.56 10.27
CA ARG A 31 13.40 -49.85 8.84
C ARG A 31 14.42 -48.90 8.22
N VAL A 32 14.40 -47.61 8.58
CA VAL A 32 15.42 -46.64 8.14
C VAL A 32 16.80 -46.99 8.72
N ARG A 33 16.86 -47.38 10.00
CA ARG A 33 18.11 -47.86 10.64
C ARG A 33 18.66 -49.12 9.97
N ALA A 34 17.82 -50.10 9.69
CA ALA A 34 18.23 -51.34 9.01
C ALA A 34 18.64 -51.11 7.55
N ALA A 35 18.02 -50.16 6.85
CA ALA A 35 18.45 -49.77 5.51
C ALA A 35 19.80 -49.01 5.52
N ALA A 36 20.11 -48.27 6.59
CA ALA A 36 21.36 -47.50 6.71
C ALA A 36 22.63 -48.37 6.86
N THR A 37 22.51 -49.67 7.11
CA THR A 37 23.66 -50.59 7.23
C THR A 37 24.10 -51.17 5.88
N THR A 38 23.24 -51.17 4.86
CA THR A 38 23.54 -51.71 3.52
C THR A 38 23.82 -50.59 2.52
N GLU A 39 24.72 -50.81 1.55
CA GLU A 39 25.06 -49.81 0.54
C GLU A 39 23.86 -49.38 -0.34
N PRO A 40 22.97 -50.30 -0.78
CA PRO A 40 21.74 -49.95 -1.49
C PRO A 40 20.76 -49.14 -0.63
N GLY A 41 20.64 -49.44 0.66
CA GLY A 41 19.76 -48.70 1.57
C GLY A 41 20.28 -47.28 1.87
N ARG A 42 21.60 -47.10 1.97
CA ARG A 42 22.23 -45.76 2.07
C ARG A 42 21.95 -44.89 0.84
N LEU A 43 22.00 -45.45 -0.36
CA LEU A 43 21.68 -44.71 -1.60
C LEU A 43 20.21 -44.27 -1.65
N ARG A 44 19.28 -45.12 -1.18
CA ARG A 44 17.85 -44.76 -1.07
C ARG A 44 17.63 -43.61 -0.09
N ILE A 45 18.28 -43.64 1.08
CA ILE A 45 18.18 -42.55 2.07
C ILE A 45 18.72 -41.24 1.50
N ILE A 46 19.90 -41.26 0.88
CA ILE A 46 20.48 -40.06 0.25
C ILE A 46 19.52 -39.51 -0.82
N GLY A 47 18.94 -40.37 -1.64
CA GLY A 47 17.98 -39.94 -2.66
C GLY A 47 16.70 -39.35 -2.10
N ALA A 48 16.15 -39.96 -1.05
CA ALA A 48 14.99 -39.42 -0.36
C ALA A 48 15.30 -38.05 0.27
N VAL A 49 16.47 -37.88 0.89
CA VAL A 49 16.90 -36.60 1.49
C VAL A 49 17.11 -35.53 0.43
N LEU A 50 17.76 -35.85 -0.68
CA LEU A 50 17.95 -34.91 -1.80
C LEU A 50 16.61 -34.49 -2.42
N ALA A 51 15.73 -35.46 -2.67
CA ALA A 51 14.40 -35.18 -3.20
C ALA A 51 13.60 -34.30 -2.21
N LEU A 52 13.66 -34.60 -0.92
CA LEU A 52 13.01 -33.79 0.12
C LEU A 52 13.55 -32.36 0.17
N LEU A 53 14.87 -32.16 0.12
CA LEU A 53 15.48 -30.83 0.13
C LEU A 53 15.08 -30.01 -1.10
N VAL A 54 15.09 -30.63 -2.28
CA VAL A 54 14.69 -29.96 -3.53
C VAL A 54 13.21 -29.61 -3.52
N VAL A 55 12.35 -30.51 -3.05
CA VAL A 55 10.90 -30.24 -2.90
C VAL A 55 10.68 -29.14 -1.87
N ALA A 56 11.34 -29.19 -0.71
CA ALA A 56 11.24 -28.15 0.31
C ALA A 56 11.69 -26.77 -0.22
N PHE A 57 12.82 -26.72 -0.94
CA PHE A 57 13.28 -25.51 -1.62
C PHE A 57 12.23 -24.98 -2.60
N GLY A 58 11.69 -25.84 -3.48
CA GLY A 58 10.65 -25.48 -4.43
C GLY A 58 9.38 -24.94 -3.76
N SER A 59 8.87 -25.63 -2.75
CA SER A 59 7.66 -25.24 -2.01
C SER A 59 7.83 -23.92 -1.27
N VAL A 60 8.94 -23.72 -0.56
CA VAL A 60 9.21 -22.47 0.17
C VAL A 60 9.45 -21.32 -0.81
N THR A 61 10.13 -21.57 -1.94
CA THR A 61 10.31 -20.57 -3.00
C THR A 61 8.96 -20.14 -3.59
N ALA A 62 8.10 -21.11 -3.92
CA ALA A 62 6.77 -20.82 -4.45
C ALA A 62 5.91 -20.02 -3.47
N TRP A 63 5.90 -20.40 -2.18
CA TRP A 63 5.17 -19.67 -1.14
C TRP A 63 5.71 -18.25 -0.94
N GLN A 64 7.00 -18.09 -0.68
CA GLN A 64 7.60 -16.77 -0.40
C GLN A 64 7.50 -15.83 -1.60
N THR A 65 7.62 -16.35 -2.81
CA THR A 65 7.51 -15.53 -4.02
C THR A 65 6.06 -15.20 -4.34
N SER A 66 5.11 -16.11 -4.07
CA SER A 66 3.68 -15.83 -4.24
C SER A 66 3.21 -14.72 -3.31
N GLU A 67 3.64 -14.71 -2.05
CA GLU A 67 3.30 -13.62 -1.11
C GLU A 67 3.85 -12.28 -1.58
N ARG A 68 5.10 -12.25 -2.06
CA ARG A 68 5.73 -11.03 -2.58
C ARG A 68 5.08 -10.54 -3.86
N ALA A 69 4.72 -11.46 -4.76
CA ALA A 69 4.01 -11.14 -5.99
C ALA A 69 2.62 -10.56 -5.69
N ALA A 70 1.90 -11.13 -4.73
CA ALA A 70 0.61 -10.61 -4.28
C ALA A 70 0.76 -9.21 -3.66
N ALA A 71 1.75 -9.01 -2.77
CA ALA A 71 2.01 -7.71 -2.17
C ALA A 71 2.41 -6.64 -3.22
N ALA A 72 3.24 -7.00 -4.20
CA ALA A 72 3.60 -6.11 -5.31
C ALA A 72 2.39 -5.78 -6.19
N ASP A 73 1.47 -6.73 -6.38
CA ASP A 73 0.22 -6.51 -7.11
C ASP A 73 -0.72 -5.57 -6.34
N ASP A 74 -0.84 -5.76 -5.03
CA ASP A 74 -1.61 -4.89 -4.14
C ASP A 74 -1.07 -3.45 -4.15
N VAL A 75 0.26 -3.24 -4.15
CA VAL A 75 0.87 -1.91 -4.30
C VAL A 75 0.34 -1.18 -5.54
N LEU A 76 0.34 -1.85 -6.70
CA LEU A 76 0.00 -1.25 -7.99
C LEU A 76 -1.51 -1.08 -8.20
N HIS A 77 -2.30 -2.10 -7.86
CA HIS A 77 -3.71 -2.18 -8.24
C HIS A 77 -4.68 -1.83 -7.11
N ARG A 78 -4.20 -1.76 -5.87
CA ARG A 78 -5.06 -1.53 -4.70
C ARG A 78 -4.57 -0.36 -3.86
N SER A 79 -3.44 -0.48 -3.18
CA SER A 79 -3.03 0.44 -2.12
C SER A 79 -2.63 1.82 -2.64
N GLN A 80 -1.91 1.93 -3.76
CA GLN A 80 -1.61 3.25 -4.34
C GLN A 80 -2.88 3.94 -4.89
N PRO A 81 -3.72 3.28 -5.71
CA PRO A 81 -4.98 3.89 -6.16
C PRO A 81 -5.89 4.32 -5.01
N LEU A 82 -5.97 3.54 -3.92
CA LEU A 82 -6.77 3.90 -2.75
C LEU A 82 -6.22 5.10 -1.99
N SER A 83 -4.90 5.17 -1.79
CA SER A 83 -4.27 6.34 -1.17
C SER A 83 -4.52 7.63 -1.99
N SER A 84 -4.28 7.56 -3.31
CA SER A 84 -4.52 8.70 -4.20
C SER A 84 -6.01 9.06 -4.26
N GLY A 85 -6.89 8.06 -4.30
CA GLY A 85 -8.34 8.25 -4.24
C GLY A 85 -8.80 8.92 -2.94
N ALA A 86 -8.22 8.56 -1.80
CA ALA A 86 -8.51 9.18 -0.51
C ALA A 86 -8.10 10.66 -0.48
N ALA A 87 -6.93 11.01 -1.02
CA ALA A 87 -6.53 12.41 -1.22
C ALA A 87 -7.49 13.15 -2.17
N GLY A 88 -7.97 12.46 -3.22
CA GLY A 88 -8.99 12.97 -4.15
C GLY A 88 -10.32 13.30 -3.46
N ILE A 89 -10.79 12.45 -2.54
CA ILE A 89 -11.99 12.69 -1.73
C ILE A 89 -11.81 13.96 -0.89
N TYR A 90 -10.69 14.09 -0.17
CA TYR A 90 -10.39 15.30 0.60
C TYR A 90 -10.45 16.54 -0.30
N ARG A 91 -9.77 16.49 -1.45
CA ARG A 91 -9.70 17.60 -2.41
C ARG A 91 -11.09 18.03 -2.86
N SER A 92 -11.90 17.10 -3.35
CA SER A 92 -13.26 17.40 -3.83
C SER A 92 -14.14 17.98 -2.72
N LEU A 93 -14.07 17.44 -1.50
CA LEU A 93 -14.83 17.99 -0.38
C LEU A 93 -14.39 19.43 -0.04
N ALA A 94 -13.09 19.69 -0.01
CA ALA A 94 -12.55 21.02 0.30
C ALA A 94 -12.82 22.04 -0.81
N ASP A 95 -12.72 21.64 -2.07
CA ASP A 95 -13.01 22.52 -3.22
C ASP A 95 -14.51 22.81 -3.34
N ALA A 96 -15.38 21.82 -3.08
CA ALA A 96 -16.83 22.05 -2.97
C ALA A 96 -17.15 23.10 -1.89
N ASN A 97 -16.54 23.01 -0.72
CA ASN A 97 -16.78 23.97 0.36
C ASN A 97 -16.24 25.37 0.06
N THR A 98 -15.08 25.44 -0.58
CA THR A 98 -14.52 26.70 -1.08
C THR A 98 -15.46 27.34 -2.09
N THR A 99 -15.91 26.57 -3.08
CA THR A 99 -16.81 27.03 -4.15
C THR A 99 -18.15 27.49 -3.58
N ALA A 100 -18.74 26.73 -2.64
CA ALA A 100 -19.98 27.13 -1.98
C ALA A 100 -19.84 28.41 -1.14
N SER A 101 -18.71 28.57 -0.44
CA SER A 101 -18.44 29.77 0.36
C SER A 101 -18.21 31.00 -0.53
N SER A 102 -17.44 30.88 -1.60
CA SER A 102 -17.24 31.96 -2.59
C SER A 102 -18.56 32.36 -3.25
N GLY A 103 -19.38 31.38 -3.67
CA GLY A 103 -20.69 31.64 -4.26
C GLY A 103 -21.67 32.32 -3.28
N PHE A 104 -21.60 31.98 -2.00
CA PHE A 104 -22.39 32.66 -0.97
C PHE A 104 -21.93 34.11 -0.77
N LEU A 105 -20.62 34.34 -0.68
CA LEU A 105 -20.04 35.66 -0.50
C LEU A 105 -20.35 36.63 -1.66
N ALA A 106 -20.62 36.11 -2.87
CA ALA A 106 -21.11 36.89 -4.01
C ALA A 106 -22.57 37.40 -3.87
N GLY A 107 -23.22 37.23 -2.71
CA GLY A 107 -24.47 37.93 -2.37
C GLY A 107 -25.69 37.59 -3.23
N GLY A 108 -25.77 36.36 -3.75
CA GLY A 108 -26.86 35.89 -4.61
C GLY A 108 -26.56 35.97 -6.11
N GLN A 109 -25.40 36.48 -6.51
CA GLN A 109 -24.89 36.47 -7.88
C GLN A 109 -24.02 35.23 -8.17
N GLU A 110 -24.35 34.08 -7.58
CA GLU A 110 -23.64 32.82 -7.85
C GLU A 110 -23.73 32.49 -9.35
N THR A 111 -22.58 32.31 -9.98
CA THR A 111 -22.51 31.99 -11.42
C THR A 111 -22.85 30.53 -11.68
N ALA A 112 -23.36 30.24 -12.89
CA ALA A 112 -23.61 28.85 -13.30
C ALA A 112 -22.34 28.00 -13.22
N ALA A 113 -21.19 28.54 -13.63
CA ALA A 113 -19.89 27.86 -13.55
C ALA A 113 -19.49 27.50 -12.10
N SER A 114 -19.71 28.41 -11.14
CA SER A 114 -19.48 28.12 -9.72
C SER A 114 -20.39 26.99 -9.22
N ARG A 115 -21.66 27.00 -9.64
CA ARG A 115 -22.61 25.95 -9.27
C ARG A 115 -22.24 24.59 -9.86
N ASP A 116 -21.83 24.57 -11.12
CA ASP A 116 -21.44 23.33 -11.82
C ASP A 116 -20.19 22.72 -11.20
N ARG A 117 -19.17 23.53 -10.87
CA ARG A 117 -17.96 23.09 -10.14
C ARG A 117 -18.31 22.46 -8.79
N TYR A 118 -19.17 23.10 -8.00
CA TYR A 118 -19.64 22.54 -6.73
C TYR A 118 -20.32 21.18 -6.90
N GLU A 119 -21.24 21.05 -7.85
CA GLU A 119 -21.95 19.78 -8.07
C GLU A 119 -21.01 18.69 -8.61
N GLU A 120 -20.03 19.06 -9.44
CA GLU A 120 -19.00 18.16 -9.93
C GLU A 120 -18.11 17.65 -8.78
N ASP A 121 -17.67 18.51 -7.88
CA ASP A 121 -16.88 18.10 -6.72
C ASP A 121 -17.66 17.18 -5.78
N ILE A 122 -18.94 17.50 -5.52
CA ILE A 122 -19.79 16.62 -4.69
C ILE A 122 -19.96 15.24 -5.35
N ARG A 123 -20.16 15.20 -6.67
CA ARG A 123 -20.27 13.94 -7.41
C ARG A 123 -18.96 13.16 -7.38
N THR A 124 -17.83 13.85 -7.56
CA THR A 124 -16.49 13.25 -7.53
C THR A 124 -16.17 12.69 -6.15
N ALA A 125 -16.46 13.43 -5.08
CA ALA A 125 -16.31 12.94 -3.71
C ALA A 125 -17.19 11.71 -3.43
N ALA A 126 -18.46 11.74 -3.87
CA ALA A 126 -19.37 10.61 -3.71
C ALA A 126 -18.88 9.36 -4.47
N ALA A 127 -18.44 9.52 -5.72
CA ALA A 127 -17.88 8.43 -6.51
C ALA A 127 -16.61 7.86 -5.86
N GLY A 128 -15.71 8.73 -5.38
CA GLY A 128 -14.52 8.32 -4.64
C GLY A 128 -14.86 7.52 -3.38
N LEU A 129 -15.88 7.94 -2.61
CA LEU A 129 -16.35 7.20 -1.43
C LEU A 129 -16.93 5.83 -1.79
N VAL A 130 -17.61 5.69 -2.92
CA VAL A 130 -18.10 4.39 -3.41
C VAL A 130 -16.92 3.48 -3.78
N THR A 131 -15.94 3.98 -4.53
CA THR A 131 -14.73 3.22 -4.87
C THR A 131 -13.95 2.81 -3.62
N ALA A 132 -13.80 3.71 -2.65
CA ALA A 132 -13.14 3.41 -1.38
C ALA A 132 -13.91 2.33 -0.59
N ALA A 133 -15.25 2.43 -0.52
CA ALA A 133 -16.08 1.44 0.15
C ALA A 133 -15.97 0.05 -0.49
N ALA A 134 -15.93 -0.03 -1.82
CA ALA A 134 -15.82 -1.29 -2.54
C ALA A 134 -14.49 -2.03 -2.31
N ASN A 135 -13.46 -1.32 -1.84
CA ASN A 135 -12.10 -1.87 -1.65
C ASN A 135 -11.65 -1.92 -0.18
N ALA A 136 -12.45 -1.33 0.72
CA ALA A 136 -12.21 -1.36 2.16
C ALA A 136 -12.33 -2.79 2.69
N GLU A 137 -11.47 -3.14 3.65
CA GLU A 137 -11.57 -4.42 4.34
C GLU A 137 -12.75 -4.40 5.32
N PRO A 138 -13.61 -5.44 5.36
CA PRO A 138 -14.72 -5.50 6.30
C PRO A 138 -14.26 -5.42 7.77
N GLY A 139 -14.91 -4.58 8.56
CA GLY A 139 -14.57 -4.30 9.95
C GLY A 139 -13.37 -3.36 10.15
N SER A 140 -12.77 -2.86 9.06
CA SER A 140 -11.62 -1.95 9.14
C SER A 140 -12.02 -0.56 9.62
N SER A 141 -11.03 0.17 10.18
CA SER A 141 -11.25 1.57 10.53
C SER A 141 -11.50 2.47 9.31
N SER A 142 -10.96 2.13 8.13
CA SER A 142 -11.24 2.82 6.86
C SER A 142 -12.72 2.69 6.49
N GLU A 143 -13.32 1.50 6.62
CA GLU A 143 -14.75 1.28 6.39
C GLU A 143 -15.60 2.20 7.28
N ALA A 144 -15.28 2.26 8.58
CA ALA A 144 -15.99 3.14 9.52
C ALA A 144 -15.88 4.62 9.14
N THR A 145 -14.69 5.07 8.73
CA THR A 145 -14.46 6.45 8.25
C THR A 145 -15.25 6.74 6.97
N ILE A 146 -15.27 5.83 6.00
CA ILE A 146 -16.03 5.96 4.75
C ILE A 146 -17.54 6.00 5.03
N ALA A 147 -18.05 5.12 5.89
CA ALA A 147 -19.46 5.10 6.30
C ALA A 147 -19.87 6.42 6.98
N ARG A 148 -18.98 7.01 7.78
CA ARG A 148 -19.20 8.33 8.39
C ARG A 148 -19.27 9.43 7.34
N LEU A 149 -18.35 9.46 6.38
CA LEU A 149 -18.35 10.44 5.28
C LEU A 149 -19.61 10.33 4.41
N ASN A 150 -20.03 9.11 4.08
CA ASN A 150 -21.27 8.84 3.33
C ASN A 150 -22.53 9.37 4.04
N ARG A 151 -22.55 9.39 5.38
CA ARG A 151 -23.64 9.99 6.16
C ARG A 151 -23.59 11.52 6.17
N LEU A 152 -22.39 12.08 6.32
CA LEU A 152 -22.20 13.53 6.45
C LEU A 152 -22.39 14.28 5.11
N LEU A 153 -22.04 13.66 3.98
CA LEU A 153 -22.12 14.29 2.66
C LEU A 153 -23.53 14.80 2.28
N PRO A 154 -24.60 14.00 2.38
CA PRO A 154 -25.96 14.50 2.09
C PRO A 154 -26.43 15.56 3.10
N GLU A 155 -26.04 15.45 4.38
CA GLU A 155 -26.35 16.48 5.38
C GLU A 155 -25.70 17.82 5.02
N TYR A 156 -24.41 17.80 4.66
CA TYR A 156 -23.67 18.97 4.19
C TYR A 156 -24.34 19.58 2.96
N LYS A 157 -24.64 18.77 1.93
CA LYS A 157 -25.32 19.24 0.72
C LYS A 157 -26.65 19.93 1.05
N GLY A 158 -27.44 19.33 1.94
CA GLY A 158 -28.71 19.90 2.38
C GLY A 158 -28.58 21.25 3.08
N LEU A 159 -27.49 21.49 3.82
CA LEU A 159 -27.22 22.78 4.46
C LEU A 159 -26.80 23.85 3.45
N ILE A 160 -25.95 23.50 2.49
CA ILE A 160 -25.53 24.42 1.42
C ILE A 160 -26.72 24.88 0.58
N GLU A 161 -27.63 23.96 0.22
CA GLU A 161 -28.81 24.34 -0.57
C GLU A 161 -29.76 25.27 0.20
N ARG A 162 -29.92 25.08 1.52
CA ARG A 162 -30.67 26.03 2.36
C ARG A 162 -29.96 27.39 2.44
N ALA A 163 -28.64 27.39 2.64
CA ALA A 163 -27.84 28.60 2.66
C ALA A 163 -28.01 29.41 1.36
N ARG A 164 -27.86 28.75 0.19
CA ARG A 164 -28.07 29.35 -1.14
C ARG A 164 -29.48 29.90 -1.33
N THR A 165 -30.49 29.16 -0.89
CA THR A 165 -31.90 29.56 -1.03
C THR A 165 -32.19 30.84 -0.26
N TYR A 166 -31.72 30.93 0.98
CA TYR A 166 -31.89 32.12 1.81
C TYR A 166 -30.98 33.28 1.40
N ASN A 167 -29.77 32.99 0.90
CA ASN A 167 -28.87 34.02 0.36
C ASN A 167 -29.51 34.75 -0.84
N ARG A 168 -30.17 34.01 -1.74
CA ARG A 168 -30.90 34.57 -2.88
C ARG A 168 -32.10 35.46 -2.46
N GLN A 169 -32.65 35.23 -1.27
CA GLN A 169 -33.73 36.04 -0.70
C GLN A 169 -33.21 37.19 0.17
N GLY A 170 -31.88 37.32 0.34
CA GLY A 170 -31.27 38.32 1.21
C GLY A 170 -31.48 38.09 2.71
N TYR A 171 -31.92 36.89 3.12
CA TYR A 171 -32.19 36.60 4.54
C TYR A 171 -30.91 36.23 5.30
N PRO A 172 -30.62 36.88 6.44
CA PRO A 172 -29.43 36.60 7.26
C PRO A 172 -29.28 35.15 7.71
N VAL A 173 -30.39 34.42 7.83
CA VAL A 173 -30.40 32.99 8.19
C VAL A 173 -29.62 32.12 7.20
N GLY A 174 -29.45 32.56 5.94
CA GLY A 174 -28.58 31.89 4.98
C GLY A 174 -27.14 31.76 5.46
N GLY A 175 -26.62 32.81 6.11
CA GLY A 175 -25.26 32.81 6.65
C GLY A 175 -25.10 31.88 7.85
N ALA A 176 -26.16 31.64 8.63
CA ALA A 176 -26.15 30.65 9.70
C ALA A 176 -26.06 29.22 9.15
N TYR A 177 -26.82 28.91 8.09
CA TYR A 177 -26.73 27.61 7.42
C TYR A 177 -25.36 27.39 6.77
N LEU A 178 -24.77 28.41 6.14
CA LEU A 178 -23.42 28.30 5.59
C LEU A 178 -22.39 28.01 6.68
N ARG A 179 -22.40 28.78 7.79
CA ARG A 179 -21.46 28.56 8.91
C ARG A 179 -21.59 27.15 9.48
N TYR A 180 -22.81 26.64 9.63
CA TYR A 180 -23.03 25.27 10.10
C TYR A 180 -22.57 24.20 9.10
N ALA A 181 -22.77 24.44 7.79
CA ALA A 181 -22.24 23.56 6.75
C ALA A 181 -20.71 23.54 6.76
N ASN A 182 -20.08 24.71 6.90
CA ASN A 182 -18.64 24.83 6.96
C ASN A 182 -18.05 24.21 8.23
N ASP A 183 -18.67 24.41 9.40
CA ASP A 183 -18.28 23.72 10.64
C ASP A 183 -18.27 22.19 10.44
N LYS A 184 -19.34 21.65 9.83
CA LYS A 184 -19.41 20.22 9.50
C LYS A 184 -18.28 19.81 8.54
N MET A 185 -17.98 20.61 7.52
CA MET A 185 -16.90 20.33 6.58
C MET A 185 -15.54 20.34 7.30
N GLN A 186 -15.19 21.43 7.97
CA GLN A 186 -13.88 21.67 8.58
C GLN A 186 -13.61 20.77 9.79
N ASN A 187 -14.62 20.55 10.64
CA ASN A 187 -14.43 19.87 11.92
C ASN A 187 -14.85 18.40 11.91
N LYS A 188 -15.53 17.92 10.86
CA LYS A 188 -15.99 16.52 10.77
C LYS A 188 -15.57 15.82 9.49
N MET A 189 -15.78 16.43 8.32
CA MET A 189 -15.58 15.75 7.03
C MET A 189 -14.11 15.76 6.57
N LEU A 190 -13.48 16.94 6.50
CA LEU A 190 -12.08 17.04 6.08
C LEU A 190 -11.11 16.27 7.01
N PRO A 191 -11.24 16.32 8.36
CA PRO A 191 -10.41 15.50 9.23
C PRO A 191 -10.63 14.00 9.03
N ALA A 192 -11.87 13.57 8.74
CA ALA A 192 -12.16 12.17 8.44
C ALA A 192 -11.56 11.75 7.09
N ALA A 193 -11.60 12.60 6.07
CA ALA A 193 -10.96 12.33 4.78
C ALA A 193 -9.41 12.31 4.88
N GLU A 194 -8.83 13.19 5.70
CA GLU A 194 -7.37 13.21 5.97
C GLU A 194 -6.92 11.99 6.77
N ASP A 195 -7.72 11.53 7.73
CA ASP A 195 -7.51 10.28 8.46
C ASP A 195 -7.56 9.06 7.51
N LEU A 196 -8.54 9.01 6.60
CA LEU A 196 -8.60 7.98 5.55
C LEU A 196 -7.33 7.99 4.68
N TYR A 197 -6.92 9.17 4.18
CA TYR A 197 -5.69 9.33 3.40
C TYR A 197 -4.45 8.84 4.16
N THR A 198 -4.33 9.19 5.44
CA THR A 198 -3.20 8.76 6.28
C THR A 198 -3.16 7.24 6.45
N LYS A 199 -4.31 6.60 6.64
CA LYS A 199 -4.43 5.14 6.78
C LYS A 199 -4.10 4.40 5.50
N GLU A 200 -4.63 4.85 4.36
CA GLU A 200 -4.32 4.22 3.08
C GLU A 200 -2.84 4.39 2.70
N ASN A 201 -2.18 5.48 3.10
CA ASN A 201 -0.73 5.62 3.00
C ASN A 201 0.04 4.62 3.89
N GLN A 202 -0.40 4.40 5.13
CA GLN A 202 0.23 3.41 6.02
C GLN A 202 0.09 1.99 5.47
N ARG A 203 -1.05 1.69 4.86
CA ARG A 203 -1.29 0.42 4.17
C ARG A 203 -0.36 0.27 2.98
N LEU A 204 -0.22 1.30 2.15
CA LEU A 204 0.73 1.30 1.03
C LEU A 204 2.16 1.04 1.52
N ASP A 205 2.61 1.72 2.57
CA ASP A 205 3.93 1.51 3.19
C ASP A 205 4.10 0.05 3.69
N ALA A 206 3.04 -0.56 4.25
CA ALA A 206 3.07 -1.95 4.71
C ALA A 206 3.19 -2.95 3.55
N ASP A 207 2.49 -2.74 2.44
CA ASP A 207 2.56 -3.62 1.26
C ASP A 207 3.94 -3.58 0.61
N TYR A 208 4.59 -2.40 0.56
CA TYR A 208 6.01 -2.31 0.19
C TYR A 208 6.92 -3.08 1.16
N GLY A 209 6.63 -3.00 2.46
CA GLY A 209 7.34 -3.75 3.50
C GLY A 209 7.21 -5.27 3.35
N HIS A 210 6.13 -5.76 2.74
CA HIS A 210 5.92 -7.18 2.46
C HIS A 210 6.50 -7.61 1.10
N ALA A 211 6.49 -6.73 0.10
CA ALA A 211 6.93 -7.06 -1.26
C ALA A 211 8.46 -7.06 -1.43
N THR A 212 9.17 -6.16 -0.75
CA THR A 212 10.61 -5.89 -0.97
C THR A 212 11.62 -6.82 -0.25
N PRO A 213 11.34 -7.45 0.92
CA PRO A 213 12.37 -8.23 1.62
C PRO A 213 12.79 -9.50 0.88
N TYR A 214 14.10 -9.81 0.86
CA TYR A 214 14.62 -11.04 0.25
C TYR A 214 13.96 -12.32 0.84
N PRO A 215 13.67 -13.33 0.00
CA PRO A 215 13.13 -14.63 0.44
C PRO A 215 14.24 -15.50 1.05
N TRP A 216 14.77 -15.08 2.21
CA TRP A 216 15.96 -15.69 2.83
C TRP A 216 15.80 -17.18 3.12
N ALA A 217 14.61 -17.64 3.49
CA ALA A 217 14.37 -19.06 3.76
C ALA A 217 14.50 -19.90 2.48
N ALA A 218 13.93 -19.44 1.36
CA ALA A 218 14.09 -20.07 0.06
C ALA A 218 15.55 -20.07 -0.39
N ILE A 219 16.26 -18.94 -0.27
CA ILE A 219 17.68 -18.83 -0.63
C ILE A 219 18.53 -19.81 0.19
N ALA A 220 18.34 -19.85 1.51
CA ALA A 220 19.05 -20.77 2.40
C ALA A 220 18.79 -22.24 2.04
N LEU A 221 17.54 -22.61 1.79
CA LEU A 221 17.19 -23.97 1.35
C LEU A 221 17.79 -24.33 -0.01
N GLY A 222 17.83 -23.40 -0.96
CA GLY A 222 18.45 -23.60 -2.27
C GLY A 222 19.96 -23.84 -2.15
N VAL A 223 20.65 -23.04 -1.34
CA VAL A 223 22.08 -23.22 -1.06
C VAL A 223 22.34 -24.57 -0.37
N LEU A 224 21.51 -24.95 0.61
CA LEU A 224 21.61 -26.24 1.28
C LEU A 224 21.36 -27.42 0.32
N ALA A 225 20.38 -27.31 -0.58
CA ALA A 225 20.10 -28.32 -1.59
C ALA A 225 21.28 -28.49 -2.56
N LEU A 226 21.88 -27.40 -3.04
CA LEU A 226 23.08 -27.43 -3.89
C LEU A 226 24.28 -28.04 -3.18
N ALA A 227 24.50 -27.69 -1.90
CA ALA A 227 25.57 -28.28 -1.09
C ALA A 227 25.37 -29.80 -0.94
N ALA A 228 24.14 -30.25 -0.69
CA ALA A 228 23.81 -31.67 -0.57
C ALA A 228 23.98 -32.43 -1.89
N LEU A 229 23.55 -31.84 -3.02
CA LEU A 229 23.75 -32.40 -4.36
C LEU A 229 25.23 -32.50 -4.71
N GLY A 230 26.01 -31.45 -4.47
CA GLY A 230 27.46 -31.43 -4.67
C GLY A 230 28.19 -32.46 -3.81
N TRP A 231 27.79 -32.60 -2.53
CA TRP A 231 28.31 -33.64 -1.65
C TRP A 231 28.00 -35.05 -2.17
N ALA A 232 26.77 -35.30 -2.64
CA ALA A 232 26.37 -36.59 -3.19
C ALA A 232 27.16 -36.92 -4.48
N GLN A 233 27.37 -35.94 -5.35
CA GLN A 233 28.21 -36.10 -6.54
C GLN A 233 29.68 -36.37 -6.17
N HIS A 234 30.25 -35.63 -5.22
CA HIS A 234 31.63 -35.82 -4.77
C HIS A 234 31.86 -37.18 -4.11
N ARG A 235 30.94 -37.62 -3.24
CA ARG A 235 30.95 -38.96 -2.63
C ARG A 235 30.94 -40.04 -3.70
N THR A 236 30.09 -39.87 -4.71
CA THR A 236 29.93 -40.81 -5.81
C THR A 236 31.21 -40.91 -6.64
N TYR A 237 31.82 -39.77 -6.95
CA TYR A 237 33.11 -39.70 -7.62
C TYR A 237 34.21 -40.41 -6.84
N ARG A 238 34.39 -40.10 -5.54
CA ARG A 238 35.42 -40.73 -4.69
C ARG A 238 35.24 -42.24 -4.51
N ARG A 239 34.01 -42.75 -4.49
CA ARG A 239 33.74 -44.18 -4.28
C ARG A 239 33.74 -45.02 -5.56
N THR A 240 33.41 -44.43 -6.70
CA THR A 240 33.22 -45.19 -7.96
C THR A 240 34.09 -44.73 -9.14
N ASN A 241 34.94 -43.70 -8.97
CA ASN A 241 35.82 -43.11 -10.00
C ASN A 241 35.13 -42.71 -11.33
N ARG A 242 33.79 -42.75 -11.41
CA ARG A 242 33.00 -42.29 -12.55
C ARG A 242 32.64 -40.82 -12.38
N VAL A 243 32.86 -40.04 -13.44
CA VAL A 243 32.94 -38.58 -13.36
C VAL A 243 31.57 -37.90 -13.25
N LEU A 244 30.48 -38.42 -13.84
CA LEU A 244 29.18 -37.75 -13.86
C LEU A 244 27.96 -38.70 -13.80
N ASN A 245 27.10 -38.52 -12.78
CA ASN A 245 25.74 -39.07 -12.78
C ASN A 245 24.81 -38.05 -13.44
N HIS A 246 24.36 -38.34 -14.66
CA HIS A 246 23.52 -37.45 -15.45
C HIS A 246 22.24 -36.97 -14.73
N GLY A 247 21.63 -37.81 -13.87
CA GLY A 247 20.44 -37.42 -13.11
C GLY A 247 20.74 -36.40 -12.01
N LEU A 248 21.84 -36.61 -11.26
CA LEU A 248 22.30 -35.64 -10.25
C LEU A 248 22.80 -34.34 -10.91
N ALA A 249 23.47 -34.44 -12.05
CA ALA A 249 23.90 -33.26 -12.81
C ALA A 249 22.70 -32.43 -13.30
N ALA A 250 21.66 -33.09 -13.84
CA ALA A 250 20.42 -32.42 -14.23
C ALA A 250 19.73 -31.75 -13.04
N ALA A 251 19.67 -32.42 -11.88
CA ALA A 251 19.11 -31.85 -10.65
C ALA A 251 19.91 -30.64 -10.16
N THR A 252 21.24 -30.68 -10.20
CA THR A 252 22.11 -29.55 -9.83
C THR A 252 21.90 -28.38 -10.79
N VAL A 253 21.86 -28.61 -12.10
CA VAL A 253 21.60 -27.54 -13.10
C VAL A 253 20.22 -26.91 -12.89
N ALA A 254 19.17 -27.71 -12.70
CA ALA A 254 17.82 -27.21 -12.45
C ALA A 254 17.72 -26.42 -11.14
N THR A 255 18.36 -26.90 -10.06
CA THR A 255 18.36 -26.21 -8.76
C THR A 255 19.16 -24.91 -8.84
N THR A 256 20.30 -24.90 -9.51
CA THR A 256 21.11 -23.69 -9.74
C THR A 256 20.34 -22.67 -10.58
N ALA A 257 19.69 -23.10 -11.67
CA ALA A 257 18.87 -22.23 -12.50
C ALA A 257 17.70 -21.62 -11.69
N ALA A 258 17.01 -22.43 -10.88
CA ALA A 258 15.94 -21.95 -10.01
C ALA A 258 16.42 -20.93 -8.97
N LEU A 259 17.56 -21.20 -8.31
CA LEU A 259 18.12 -20.30 -7.31
C LEU A 259 18.62 -18.99 -7.95
N LEU A 260 19.29 -19.06 -9.11
CA LEU A 260 19.71 -17.87 -9.85
C LEU A 260 18.51 -17.05 -10.31
N TRP A 261 17.48 -17.69 -10.85
CA TRP A 261 16.25 -17.00 -11.23
C TRP A 261 15.62 -16.33 -10.01
N LEU A 262 15.49 -17.03 -8.87
CA LEU A 262 14.97 -16.46 -7.63
C LEU A 262 15.74 -15.20 -7.21
N VAL A 263 17.07 -15.27 -7.17
CA VAL A 263 17.90 -14.14 -6.70
C VAL A 263 17.85 -12.97 -7.68
N VAL A 264 17.99 -13.23 -9.00
CA VAL A 264 17.99 -12.18 -10.03
C VAL A 264 16.60 -11.55 -10.15
N GLY A 265 15.56 -12.37 -10.29
CA GLY A 265 14.18 -11.90 -10.42
C GLY A 265 13.74 -11.10 -9.19
N HIS A 266 14.08 -11.55 -7.99
CA HIS A 266 13.77 -10.79 -6.78
C HIS A 266 14.60 -9.50 -6.65
N THR A 267 15.85 -9.48 -7.14
CA THR A 267 16.66 -8.26 -7.14
C THR A 267 16.09 -7.21 -8.10
N LEU A 268 15.66 -7.62 -9.30
CA LEU A 268 14.99 -6.74 -10.25
C LEU A 268 13.65 -6.23 -9.71
N ALA A 269 12.85 -7.11 -9.11
CA ALA A 269 11.59 -6.76 -8.47
C ALA A 269 11.79 -5.73 -7.36
N ARG A 270 12.76 -5.99 -6.48
CA ARG A 270 13.13 -5.09 -5.39
C ARG A 270 13.60 -3.74 -5.93
N SER A 271 14.47 -3.71 -6.94
CA SER A 271 14.92 -2.43 -7.51
C SER A 271 13.79 -1.64 -8.14
N GLY A 272 12.85 -2.30 -8.82
CA GLY A 272 11.68 -1.63 -9.40
C GLY A 272 10.74 -1.10 -8.31
N LEU A 273 10.47 -1.89 -7.27
CA LEU A 273 9.63 -1.46 -6.16
C LEU A 273 10.29 -0.34 -5.34
N ASP A 274 11.54 -0.49 -4.91
CA ASP A 274 12.29 0.55 -4.18
C ASP A 274 12.37 1.83 -5.04
N GLY A 275 12.64 1.69 -6.34
CA GLY A 275 12.63 2.80 -7.30
C GLY A 275 11.28 3.51 -7.39
N SER A 276 10.18 2.76 -7.50
CA SER A 276 8.82 3.31 -7.53
C SER A 276 8.43 4.03 -6.23
N TYR A 277 8.98 3.57 -5.10
CA TYR A 277 8.75 4.18 -3.80
C TYR A 277 9.50 5.51 -3.65
N ASP A 278 10.80 5.48 -3.97
CA ASP A 278 11.70 6.62 -3.79
C ASP A 278 11.38 7.77 -4.74
N HIS A 279 11.10 7.46 -6.01
CA HIS A 279 10.89 8.45 -7.06
C HIS A 279 9.39 8.80 -7.23
N GLY A 280 8.48 7.81 -7.17
CA GLY A 280 7.04 8.05 -7.33
C GLY A 280 6.29 8.35 -6.02
N ILE A 281 6.21 7.36 -5.11
CA ILE A 281 5.34 7.44 -3.93
C ILE A 281 5.74 8.55 -2.97
N ARG A 282 7.05 8.70 -2.70
CA ARG A 282 7.54 9.74 -1.79
C ARG A 282 7.25 11.14 -2.32
N SER A 283 7.45 11.38 -3.61
CA SER A 283 7.12 12.65 -4.26
C SER A 283 5.61 12.91 -4.21
N MET A 284 4.80 11.92 -4.61
CA MET A 284 3.35 12.02 -4.62
C MET A 284 2.74 12.27 -3.24
N LYS A 285 3.28 11.67 -2.16
CA LYS A 285 2.86 11.96 -0.77
C LYS A 285 3.07 13.43 -0.42
N VAL A 286 4.26 13.97 -0.70
CA VAL A 286 4.59 15.38 -0.45
C VAL A 286 3.71 16.32 -1.27
N LEU A 287 3.42 15.98 -2.53
CA LEU A 287 2.52 16.76 -3.38
C LEU A 287 1.07 16.75 -2.88
N HIS A 288 0.57 15.59 -2.43
CA HIS A 288 -0.76 15.50 -1.83
C HIS A 288 -0.85 16.29 -0.52
N ASP A 289 0.15 16.20 0.36
CA ASP A 289 0.24 17.00 1.59
C ASP A 289 0.27 18.50 1.28
N ALA A 290 1.04 18.91 0.28
CA ALA A 290 1.08 20.29 -0.20
C ALA A 290 -0.30 20.74 -0.72
N ARG A 291 -0.98 19.90 -1.50
CA ARG A 291 -2.33 20.20 -2.02
C ARG A 291 -3.36 20.31 -0.90
N ILE A 292 -3.32 19.43 0.11
CA ILE A 292 -4.15 19.51 1.31
C ILE A 292 -3.89 20.84 2.04
N ALA A 293 -2.63 21.24 2.21
CA ALA A 293 -2.28 22.52 2.84
C ALA A 293 -2.81 23.73 2.02
N SER A 294 -2.72 23.69 0.69
CA SER A 294 -3.31 24.70 -0.20
C SER A 294 -4.82 24.82 -0.01
N LEU A 295 -5.53 23.69 0.01
CA LEU A 295 -6.98 23.65 0.22
C LEU A 295 -7.38 24.17 1.61
N LYS A 296 -6.61 23.82 2.65
CA LYS A 296 -6.80 24.37 4.00
C LYS A 296 -6.59 25.88 4.01
N ALA A 297 -5.55 26.39 3.35
CA ALA A 297 -5.32 27.83 3.24
C ALA A 297 -6.50 28.52 2.54
N ARG A 298 -6.95 27.98 1.40
CA ARG A 298 -8.09 28.56 0.66
C ARG A 298 -9.39 28.54 1.44
N GLY A 299 -9.67 27.45 2.15
CA GLY A 299 -10.82 27.36 3.05
C GLY A 299 -10.79 28.44 4.13
N ASN A 300 -9.63 28.64 4.78
CA ASN A 300 -9.46 29.67 5.81
C ASN A 300 -9.59 31.10 5.24
N GLU A 301 -9.03 31.37 4.06
CA GLU A 301 -9.17 32.68 3.40
C GLU A 301 -10.64 33.04 3.12
N ASN A 302 -11.44 32.09 2.67
CA ASN A 302 -12.87 32.33 2.48
C ASN A 302 -13.59 32.54 3.82
N LEU A 303 -13.20 31.81 4.86
CA LEU A 303 -13.86 31.85 6.15
C LEU A 303 -13.53 33.07 7.00
N SER A 304 -12.37 33.69 6.81
CA SER A 304 -12.12 35.00 7.44
C SER A 304 -13.15 36.02 6.97
N LEU A 305 -13.49 36.04 5.67
CA LEU A 305 -14.51 36.94 5.13
C LEU A 305 -15.95 36.54 5.49
N VAL A 306 -16.24 35.25 5.63
CA VAL A 306 -17.57 34.78 6.08
C VAL A 306 -17.79 35.09 7.56
N SER A 307 -16.78 34.90 8.41
CA SER A 307 -16.86 35.09 9.85
C SER A 307 -16.66 36.54 10.28
N ARG A 308 -15.97 37.36 9.46
CA ARG A 308 -15.72 38.79 9.70
C ARG A 308 -15.16 39.09 11.08
N GLY A 309 -14.15 38.32 11.51
CA GLY A 309 -13.53 38.50 12.83
C GLY A 309 -14.33 37.97 14.02
N ALA A 310 -15.47 37.30 13.81
CA ALA A 310 -16.29 36.78 14.89
C ALA A 310 -15.64 35.60 15.64
N GLU A 311 -14.69 34.91 15.01
CA GLU A 311 -13.97 33.79 15.61
C GLU A 311 -12.52 34.17 15.86
N THR A 312 -12.12 34.12 17.13
CA THR A 312 -10.75 34.46 17.54
C THR A 312 -10.10 33.33 18.31
N ILE A 313 -8.79 33.22 18.19
CA ILE A 313 -7.94 32.29 18.93
C ILE A 313 -6.90 33.06 19.74
N THR A 314 -6.61 32.60 20.96
CA THR A 314 -5.53 33.14 21.79
C THR A 314 -4.28 32.28 21.66
N VAL A 315 -3.17 32.88 21.19
CA VAL A 315 -1.87 32.22 21.04
C VAL A 315 -0.82 33.07 21.73
N GLY A 316 -0.13 32.51 22.74
CA GLY A 316 0.91 33.23 23.48
C GLY A 316 0.40 34.50 24.20
N GLY A 317 -0.88 34.51 24.60
CA GLY A 317 -1.52 35.68 25.23
C GLY A 317 -1.99 36.77 24.27
N GLN A 318 -1.74 36.63 22.97
CA GLN A 318 -2.28 37.53 21.94
C GLN A 318 -3.51 36.93 21.26
N GLN A 319 -4.49 37.76 20.95
CA GLN A 319 -5.72 37.36 20.25
C GLN A 319 -5.54 37.58 18.75
N TYR A 320 -5.88 36.56 17.97
CA TYR A 320 -5.85 36.58 16.51
C TYR A 320 -7.22 36.20 15.95
N ASP A 321 -7.57 36.69 14.77
CA ASP A 321 -8.61 36.05 13.96
C ASP A 321 -8.18 34.60 13.67
N THR A 322 -9.07 33.65 13.97
CA THR A 322 -8.81 32.21 13.87
C THR A 322 -8.41 31.83 12.44
N TYR A 323 -9.12 32.36 11.45
CA TYR A 323 -8.97 31.95 10.06
C TYR A 323 -7.73 32.57 9.41
N TYR A 324 -7.43 33.84 9.69
CA TYR A 324 -6.16 34.43 9.26
C TYR A 324 -4.95 33.73 9.88
N TYR A 325 -5.02 33.38 11.18
CA TYR A 325 -3.96 32.62 11.85
C TYR A 325 -3.74 31.25 11.18
N HIS A 326 -4.81 30.52 10.87
CA HIS A 326 -4.71 29.23 10.20
C HIS A 326 -4.30 29.35 8.73
N PHE A 327 -4.69 30.41 8.01
CA PHE A 327 -4.20 30.69 6.67
C PHE A 327 -2.67 30.77 6.64
N ASP A 328 -2.07 31.59 7.53
CA ASP A 328 -0.62 31.80 7.58
C ASP A 328 0.15 30.50 7.85
N ARG A 329 -0.40 29.64 8.72
CA ARG A 329 0.18 28.31 8.97
C ARG A 329 0.09 27.39 7.77
N ASN A 330 -1.07 27.35 7.11
CA ASN A 330 -1.30 26.46 5.98
C ASN A 330 -0.52 26.90 4.73
N ILE A 331 -0.41 28.20 4.45
CA ILE A 331 0.41 28.71 3.35
C ILE A 331 1.91 28.43 3.60
N THR A 332 2.35 28.48 4.86
CA THR A 332 3.72 28.10 5.24
C THR A 332 3.95 26.60 5.06
N ALA A 333 2.97 25.76 5.43
CA ALA A 333 3.03 24.31 5.21
C ALA A 333 3.07 23.96 3.72
N LEU A 334 2.25 24.61 2.90
CA LEU A 334 2.28 24.51 1.44
C LEU A 334 3.68 24.84 0.89
N GLY A 335 4.27 25.96 1.30
CA GLY A 335 5.62 26.35 0.85
C GLY A 335 6.67 25.30 1.19
N LYS A 336 6.65 24.76 2.42
CA LYS A 336 7.55 23.65 2.82
C LYS A 336 7.35 22.40 1.96
N GLY A 337 6.09 22.05 1.69
CA GLY A 337 5.73 20.92 0.83
C GLY A 337 6.26 21.11 -0.59
N LEU A 338 6.06 22.29 -1.19
CA LEU A 338 6.56 22.61 -2.54
C LEU A 338 8.09 22.59 -2.63
N THR A 339 8.79 23.14 -1.64
CA THR A 339 10.26 23.03 -1.57
C THR A 339 10.71 21.57 -1.47
N GLN A 340 10.01 20.74 -0.71
CA GLN A 340 10.35 19.33 -0.60
C GLN A 340 10.03 18.55 -1.89
N ALA A 341 8.89 18.80 -2.52
CA ALA A 341 8.53 18.23 -3.82
C ALA A 341 9.56 18.60 -4.89
N THR A 342 10.06 19.84 -4.89
CA THR A 342 11.10 20.28 -5.83
C THR A 342 12.41 19.52 -5.67
N ARG A 343 12.74 19.08 -4.44
CA ARG A 343 13.93 18.25 -4.17
C ARG A 343 13.76 16.78 -4.55
N LEU A 344 12.51 16.31 -4.61
CA LEU A 344 12.18 14.93 -4.95
C LEU A 344 11.88 14.75 -6.44
N ALA A 345 11.52 15.81 -7.15
CA ALA A 345 11.26 15.73 -8.59
C ALA A 345 12.54 15.42 -9.37
N ASP A 346 12.51 14.33 -10.13
CA ASP A 346 13.68 13.80 -10.84
C ASP A 346 13.91 14.43 -12.22
N ASP A 347 12.85 15.02 -12.79
CA ASP A 347 12.91 15.58 -14.13
C ASP A 347 12.24 16.97 -14.25
N ARG A 348 12.19 17.50 -15.47
CA ARG A 348 11.55 18.79 -15.75
C ARG A 348 10.02 18.71 -15.80
N ALA A 349 9.45 17.54 -16.11
CA ALA A 349 8.01 17.34 -16.17
C ALA A 349 7.38 17.35 -14.78
N GLY A 350 8.06 16.81 -13.76
CA GLY A 350 7.70 16.92 -12.35
C GLY A 350 8.07 18.27 -11.74
N SER A 351 9.32 18.74 -11.91
CA SER A 351 9.79 19.96 -11.23
C SER A 351 9.21 21.27 -11.80
N GLY A 352 8.82 21.29 -13.08
CA GLY A 352 8.26 22.46 -13.74
C GLY A 352 6.94 22.94 -13.12
N PRO A 353 5.91 22.09 -13.02
CA PRO A 353 4.65 22.42 -12.35
C PRO A 353 4.85 22.81 -10.88
N VAL A 354 5.72 22.13 -10.13
CA VAL A 354 5.98 22.47 -8.72
C VAL A 354 6.55 23.89 -8.57
N LYS A 355 7.51 24.29 -9.43
CA LYS A 355 8.04 25.65 -9.44
C LYS A 355 6.98 26.69 -9.82
N ALA A 356 6.11 26.35 -10.77
CA ALA A 356 4.98 27.22 -11.12
C ALA A 356 3.99 27.36 -9.95
N ALA A 357 3.72 26.29 -9.20
CA ALA A 357 2.91 26.33 -7.98
C ALA A 357 3.57 27.20 -6.90
N GLU A 358 4.89 27.11 -6.71
CA GLU A 358 5.64 27.93 -5.75
C GLU A 358 5.55 29.44 -6.08
N GLY A 359 5.76 29.80 -7.35
CA GLY A 359 5.60 31.19 -7.80
C GLY A 359 4.17 31.70 -7.60
N ASN A 360 3.16 30.90 -7.96
CA ASN A 360 1.75 31.28 -7.78
C ASN A 360 1.34 31.37 -6.31
N MET A 361 1.88 30.51 -5.44
CA MET A 361 1.69 30.59 -3.99
C MET A 361 2.28 31.89 -3.43
N ALA A 362 3.46 32.30 -3.87
CA ALA A 362 4.07 33.56 -3.42
C ALA A 362 3.19 34.77 -3.79
N VAL A 363 2.67 34.79 -5.02
CA VAL A 363 1.73 35.83 -5.47
C VAL A 363 0.41 35.76 -4.68
N TRP A 364 -0.10 34.56 -4.41
CA TRP A 364 -1.29 34.37 -3.58
C TRP A 364 -1.08 35.00 -2.19
N LYS A 365 0.02 34.66 -1.52
CA LYS A 365 0.35 35.21 -0.19
C LYS A 365 0.41 36.73 -0.20
N GLN A 366 0.99 37.33 -1.23
CA GLN A 366 1.04 38.79 -1.38
C GLN A 366 -0.36 39.39 -1.56
N ARG A 367 -1.18 38.81 -2.45
CA ARG A 367 -2.55 39.28 -2.71
C ARG A 367 -3.46 39.11 -1.49
N HIS A 368 -3.29 38.02 -0.75
CA HIS A 368 -3.98 37.77 0.51
C HIS A 368 -3.67 38.85 1.54
N ALA A 369 -2.39 39.21 1.72
CA ALA A 369 -2.00 40.27 2.65
C ALA A 369 -2.65 41.62 2.28
N ALA A 370 -2.76 41.94 0.99
CA ALA A 370 -3.48 43.13 0.54
C ALA A 370 -5.00 43.04 0.81
N ALA A 371 -5.62 41.89 0.60
CA ALA A 371 -7.04 41.68 0.92
C ALA A 371 -7.32 41.79 2.41
N ARG A 372 -6.47 41.19 3.25
CA ARG A 372 -6.53 41.29 4.70
C ARG A 372 -6.38 42.73 5.19
N ALA A 373 -5.46 43.49 4.62
CA ALA A 373 -5.31 44.91 4.97
C ALA A 373 -6.57 45.73 4.67
N GLU A 374 -7.27 45.45 3.56
CA GLU A 374 -8.57 46.09 3.31
C GLU A 374 -9.62 45.68 4.35
N ASP A 375 -9.69 44.40 4.71
CA ASP A 375 -10.67 43.88 5.67
C ASP A 375 -10.44 44.48 7.07
N GLU A 376 -9.19 44.50 7.55
CA GLU A 376 -8.80 45.07 8.85
C GLU A 376 -9.02 46.60 8.91
N ASN A 377 -9.02 47.30 7.76
CA ASN A 377 -9.37 48.72 7.65
C ASN A 377 -10.89 48.98 7.51
N GLY A 378 -11.71 47.92 7.52
CA GLY A 378 -13.18 48.02 7.38
C GLY A 378 -13.66 48.11 5.94
N ASN A 379 -12.78 48.02 4.94
CA ASN A 379 -13.11 48.08 3.52
C ASN A 379 -13.56 46.71 2.99
N TYR A 380 -14.60 46.13 3.60
CA TYR A 380 -15.04 44.75 3.32
C TYR A 380 -15.27 44.45 1.84
N GLN A 381 -15.89 45.38 1.08
CA GLN A 381 -16.12 45.16 -0.35
C GLN A 381 -14.81 45.06 -1.15
N GLN A 382 -13.81 45.88 -0.80
CA GLN A 382 -12.50 45.83 -1.47
C GLN A 382 -11.74 44.55 -1.12
N ALA A 383 -11.83 44.10 0.14
CA ALA A 383 -11.29 42.80 0.55
C ALA A 383 -11.96 41.66 -0.23
N LEU A 384 -13.28 41.71 -0.36
CA LEU A 384 -14.07 40.73 -1.08
C LEU A 384 -13.67 40.66 -2.56
N ASP A 385 -13.59 41.81 -3.25
CA ASP A 385 -13.19 41.88 -4.66
C ASP A 385 -11.77 41.32 -4.88
N LYS A 386 -10.87 41.47 -3.90
CA LYS A 386 -9.51 40.90 -3.95
C LYS A 386 -9.48 39.38 -3.70
N VAL A 387 -10.50 38.78 -3.07
CA VAL A 387 -10.52 37.34 -2.75
C VAL A 387 -11.35 36.51 -3.73
N ILE A 388 -12.53 37.00 -4.11
CA ILE A 388 -13.48 36.30 -4.98
C ILE A 388 -13.74 37.01 -6.32
N GLY A 389 -13.08 38.14 -6.59
CA GLY A 389 -13.23 38.87 -7.85
C GLY A 389 -12.60 38.18 -9.05
N GLY A 390 -12.24 38.96 -10.07
CA GLY A 390 -11.76 38.46 -11.36
C GLY A 390 -10.33 37.92 -11.35
N LYS A 391 -9.65 38.00 -12.50
CA LYS A 391 -8.29 37.46 -12.75
C LYS A 391 -7.21 37.88 -11.74
N ASP A 392 -7.40 39.03 -11.08
CA ASP A 392 -6.44 39.60 -10.13
C ASP A 392 -6.73 39.20 -8.67
N ALA A 393 -7.77 38.40 -8.43
CA ALA A 393 -8.12 37.90 -7.11
C ALA A 393 -7.22 36.74 -6.65
N THR A 394 -7.24 36.44 -5.36
CA THR A 394 -6.52 35.31 -4.76
C THR A 394 -7.02 33.95 -5.26
N GLY A 395 -8.31 33.86 -5.62
CA GLY A 395 -8.91 32.64 -6.17
C GLY A 395 -8.21 32.15 -7.44
N ALA A 396 -7.83 33.05 -8.33
CA ALA A 396 -7.09 32.70 -9.55
C ALA A 396 -5.69 32.13 -9.24
N CYS A 397 -5.05 32.61 -8.19
CA CYS A 397 -3.76 32.08 -7.74
C CYS A 397 -3.92 30.68 -7.14
N PHE A 398 -4.93 30.47 -6.29
CA PHE A 398 -5.27 29.16 -5.74
C PHE A 398 -5.53 28.14 -6.86
N ASP A 399 -6.39 28.48 -7.82
CA ASP A 399 -6.70 27.58 -8.94
C ASP A 399 -5.45 27.23 -9.77
N SER A 400 -4.50 28.17 -9.90
CA SER A 400 -3.22 27.92 -10.55
C SER A 400 -2.32 26.98 -9.74
N VAL A 401 -2.25 27.15 -8.43
CA VAL A 401 -1.51 26.24 -7.53
C VAL A 401 -2.11 24.84 -7.61
N ASP A 402 -3.44 24.70 -7.52
CA ASP A 402 -4.13 23.41 -7.56
C ASP A 402 -3.91 22.67 -8.88
N ARG A 403 -4.03 23.37 -10.02
CA ARG A 403 -3.74 22.79 -11.34
C ARG A 403 -2.30 22.31 -11.47
N ASN A 404 -1.33 23.10 -11.04
CA ASN A 404 0.07 22.72 -11.13
C ASN A 404 0.43 21.54 -10.21
N LEU A 405 -0.13 21.49 -9.01
CA LEU A 405 -0.02 20.33 -8.13
C LEU A 405 -0.67 19.09 -8.73
N ALA A 406 -1.83 19.22 -9.39
CA ALA A 406 -2.46 18.12 -10.11
C ALA A 406 -1.56 17.57 -11.23
N HIS A 407 -1.01 18.46 -12.06
CA HIS A 407 -0.09 18.06 -13.12
C HIS A 407 1.16 17.33 -12.60
N ALA A 408 1.73 17.80 -11.49
CA ALA A 408 2.85 17.10 -10.84
C ALA A 408 2.41 15.71 -10.33
N ILE A 409 1.28 15.61 -9.64
CA ILE A 409 0.75 14.34 -9.12
C ILE A 409 0.50 13.33 -10.26
N ASP A 410 -0.08 13.76 -11.38
CA ASP A 410 -0.36 12.89 -12.52
C ASP A 410 0.93 12.36 -13.17
N HIS A 411 1.98 13.18 -13.21
CA HIS A 411 3.31 12.77 -13.67
C HIS A 411 3.92 11.72 -12.73
N GLU A 412 3.97 11.99 -11.42
CA GLU A 412 4.51 11.04 -10.43
C GLU A 412 3.73 9.73 -10.37
N GLN A 413 2.40 9.78 -10.58
CA GLN A 413 1.59 8.57 -10.69
C GLN A 413 1.92 7.75 -11.93
N THR A 414 2.30 8.40 -13.04
CA THR A 414 2.69 7.71 -14.27
C THR A 414 4.04 7.01 -14.09
N GLU A 415 5.04 7.70 -13.53
CA GLU A 415 6.34 7.12 -13.19
C GLU A 415 6.19 5.95 -12.23
N PHE A 416 5.41 6.12 -11.15
CA PHE A 416 5.08 5.05 -10.22
C PHE A 416 4.55 3.80 -10.94
N ARG A 417 3.53 3.95 -11.81
CA ARG A 417 2.91 2.82 -12.50
C ARG A 417 3.89 2.06 -13.38
N GLN A 418 4.80 2.77 -14.04
CA GLN A 418 5.82 2.15 -14.89
C GLN A 418 6.82 1.36 -14.03
N THR A 419 7.45 2.01 -13.05
CA THR A 419 8.52 1.37 -12.26
C THR A 419 7.98 0.26 -11.35
N ALA A 420 6.80 0.44 -10.75
CA ALA A 420 6.15 -0.59 -9.95
C ALA A 420 5.66 -1.76 -10.83
N GLY A 421 5.18 -1.46 -12.05
CA GLY A 421 4.82 -2.47 -13.05
C GLY A 421 6.01 -3.36 -13.41
N ASP A 422 7.16 -2.76 -13.75
CA ASP A 422 8.40 -3.49 -14.05
C ASP A 422 8.86 -4.36 -12.87
N GLY A 423 8.77 -3.81 -11.65
CA GLY A 423 9.10 -4.54 -10.42
C GLY A 423 8.18 -5.73 -10.16
N ARG A 424 6.87 -5.56 -10.35
CA ARG A 424 5.86 -6.61 -10.22
C ARG A 424 6.05 -7.69 -11.30
N ASP A 425 6.30 -7.28 -12.53
CA ASP A 425 6.45 -8.19 -13.66
C ASP A 425 7.73 -9.05 -13.55
N ALA A 426 8.78 -8.54 -12.90
CA ALA A 426 9.96 -9.34 -12.55
C ALA A 426 9.67 -10.50 -11.58
N LEU A 427 8.58 -10.43 -10.80
CA LEU A 427 8.10 -11.54 -9.96
C LEU A 427 7.21 -12.53 -10.72
N THR A 428 6.76 -12.17 -11.93
CA THR A 428 5.85 -12.99 -12.71
C THR A 428 6.56 -14.26 -13.19
N GLY A 429 5.87 -15.40 -13.03
CA GLY A 429 6.39 -16.70 -13.45
C GLY A 429 7.41 -17.32 -12.50
N LEU A 430 7.95 -16.61 -11.51
CA LEU A 430 8.81 -17.20 -10.47
C LEU A 430 8.14 -18.34 -9.70
N PRO A 431 6.87 -18.22 -9.23
CA PRO A 431 6.23 -19.31 -8.48
C PRO A 431 6.05 -20.58 -9.35
N VAL A 432 5.63 -20.40 -10.60
CA VAL A 432 5.40 -21.50 -11.55
C VAL A 432 6.71 -22.12 -11.99
N GLY A 433 7.71 -21.29 -12.34
CA GLY A 433 9.04 -21.72 -12.74
C GLY A 433 9.75 -22.48 -11.61
N ALA A 434 9.67 -21.98 -10.37
CA ALA A 434 10.23 -22.67 -9.21
C ALA A 434 9.56 -24.04 -8.97
N ALA A 435 8.24 -24.13 -9.08
CA ALA A 435 7.51 -25.39 -8.93
C ALA A 435 7.91 -26.42 -10.01
N VAL A 436 7.98 -25.98 -11.28
CA VAL A 436 8.38 -26.84 -12.40
C VAL A 436 9.83 -27.30 -12.25
N LEU A 437 10.75 -26.39 -11.93
CA LEU A 437 12.17 -26.73 -11.75
C LEU A 437 12.40 -27.65 -10.55
N ALA A 438 11.66 -27.46 -9.45
CA ALA A 438 11.72 -28.35 -8.30
C ALA A 438 11.21 -29.76 -8.64
N ALA A 439 10.12 -29.88 -9.40
CA ALA A 439 9.61 -31.17 -9.86
C ALA A 439 10.61 -31.89 -10.78
N LEU A 440 11.21 -31.17 -11.73
CA LEU A 440 12.24 -31.70 -12.63
C LEU A 440 13.50 -32.13 -11.87
N ALA A 441 13.94 -31.32 -10.90
CA ALA A 441 15.11 -31.63 -10.08
C ALA A 441 14.85 -32.86 -9.18
N ALA A 442 13.66 -32.99 -8.60
CA ALA A 442 13.27 -34.17 -7.82
C ALA A 442 13.24 -35.43 -8.69
N ALA A 443 12.65 -35.36 -9.89
CA ALA A 443 12.63 -36.46 -10.85
C ALA A 443 14.04 -36.86 -11.30
N GLY A 444 14.91 -35.89 -11.58
CA GLY A 444 16.31 -36.11 -11.94
C GLY A 444 17.12 -36.78 -10.83
N ALA A 445 16.93 -36.34 -9.57
CA ALA A 445 17.58 -36.95 -8.41
C ALA A 445 17.14 -38.41 -8.20
N LEU A 446 15.83 -38.69 -8.28
CA LEU A 446 15.28 -40.04 -8.16
C LEU A 446 15.74 -40.95 -9.30
N ALA A 447 15.70 -40.49 -10.54
CA ALA A 447 16.14 -41.26 -11.70
C ALA A 447 17.66 -41.54 -11.69
N GLY A 448 18.47 -40.58 -11.23
CA GLY A 448 19.91 -40.74 -11.08
C GLY A 448 20.30 -41.79 -10.03
N ILE A 449 19.50 -41.93 -8.97
CA ILE A 449 19.74 -42.91 -7.89
C ILE A 449 19.12 -44.26 -8.23
N GLY A 450 17.95 -44.26 -8.86
CA GLY A 450 17.26 -45.47 -9.35
C GLY A 450 18.10 -46.26 -10.36
N ARG A 451 18.74 -45.58 -11.32
CA ARG A 451 19.68 -46.23 -12.26
C ARG A 451 20.87 -46.90 -11.59
N ARG A 452 21.33 -46.38 -10.45
CA ARG A 452 22.40 -47.03 -9.69
C ARG A 452 21.90 -48.21 -8.88
N LEU A 453 20.69 -48.11 -8.32
CA LEU A 453 20.06 -49.24 -7.62
C LEU A 453 19.84 -50.45 -8.54
N SER A 454 19.64 -50.23 -9.84
CA SER A 454 19.56 -51.33 -10.82
C SER A 454 20.90 -51.96 -11.18
N GLU A 455 22.05 -51.32 -10.91
CA GLU A 455 23.38 -51.91 -11.11
C GLU A 455 23.78 -52.91 -10.00
N TYR A 456 23.06 -52.91 -8.86
CA TYR A 456 23.29 -53.82 -7.73
C TYR A 456 22.27 -54.98 -7.67
N ARG A 457 21.39 -55.10 -8.66
CA ARG A 457 20.53 -56.27 -8.90
C ARG A 457 21.16 -57.11 -9.98
#